data_AF-A0A9W4XY46-F1
#
_entry.id   AF-A0A9W4XY46-F1
#
_cell.length_a   1.000
_cell.length_b   1.000
_cell.length_c   1.000
_cell.angle_alpha   90.00
_cell.angle_beta   90.00
_cell.angle_gamma   90.00
#
_symmetry.space_group_name_H-M   'P 1'
#
loop_
_entity.id
_entity.type
_entity.pdbx_description
1 polymer ?
#
loop_
_entity_poly.entity_id
_entity_poly.type
_entity_poly.pdbx_seq_one_letter_code
_entity_poly.pdbx_strand_id
1 'polypeptide(L)'
;MGKIGSSKSGQTAATSTSKRIKNTFSRSKNEYFTPATLFSLCRFGFPFEKLPEEAKEMLMEYCEEYTKRCTHPGDEIKIASLDVGPGNRLV
;
A
#
# COMPACT_ATOMS: atom_id res chain seq x y z
N MET A 1 -37.32 -14.51 -32.83
CA MET A 1 -35.98 -14.09 -33.33
C MET A 1 -35.73 -12.69 -32.77
N GLY A 2 -34.67 -12.30 -32.07
CA GLY A 2 -33.42 -12.92 -31.66
C GLY A 2 -32.51 -11.77 -31.22
N LYS A 3 -31.92 -11.88 -30.02
CA LYS A 3 -30.73 -11.17 -29.50
C LYS A 3 -30.56 -9.68 -29.83
N ILE A 4 -30.67 -8.84 -28.80
CA ILE A 4 -29.65 -7.80 -28.58
C ILE A 4 -29.19 -7.99 -27.13
N GLY A 5 -27.97 -8.51 -26.99
CA GLY A 5 -27.37 -8.86 -25.72
C GLY A 5 -27.24 -7.63 -24.85
N SER A 6 -27.87 -7.67 -23.68
CA SER A 6 -27.49 -6.81 -22.57
C SER A 6 -26.08 -7.22 -22.17
N SER A 7 -25.10 -6.51 -22.70
CA SER A 7 -23.72 -6.62 -22.26
C SER A 7 -23.67 -6.01 -20.86
N LYS A 8 -23.94 -6.82 -19.83
CA LYS A 8 -23.34 -6.57 -18.53
C LYS A 8 -21.83 -6.76 -18.74
N SER A 9 -21.20 -5.71 -19.22
CA SER A 9 -19.75 -5.56 -19.14
C SER A 9 -19.43 -5.72 -17.67
N GLY A 10 -18.82 -6.85 -17.33
CA GLY A 10 -18.24 -7.08 -16.03
C GLY A 10 -17.26 -5.95 -15.82
N GLN A 11 -17.73 -4.93 -15.10
CA GLN A 11 -16.88 -3.90 -14.55
C GLN A 11 -16.18 -4.61 -13.41
N THR A 12 -15.15 -5.38 -13.75
CA THR A 12 -13.99 -5.57 -12.89
C THR A 12 -13.64 -4.14 -12.52
N ALA A 13 -14.05 -3.72 -11.33
CA ALA A 13 -13.74 -2.41 -10.82
C ALA A 13 -12.23 -2.35 -10.83
N ALA A 14 -11.68 -1.72 -11.87
CA ALA A 14 -10.31 -1.27 -11.87
C ALA A 14 -10.25 -0.32 -10.68
N THR A 15 -9.75 -0.84 -9.56
CA THR A 15 -9.52 -0.12 -8.30
C THR A 15 -8.42 0.90 -8.59
N SER A 16 -8.78 1.94 -9.33
CA SER A 16 -7.92 3.02 -9.79
C SER A 16 -8.57 4.38 -9.50
N THR A 17 -9.50 4.43 -8.54
CA THR A 17 -9.51 5.56 -7.64
C THR A 17 -8.14 5.58 -6.99
N SER A 18 -7.37 6.64 -7.24
CA SER A 18 -6.09 6.86 -6.59
C SER A 18 -6.31 6.81 -5.07
N LYS A 19 -6.14 5.63 -4.44
CA LYS A 19 -6.35 5.48 -3.00
C LYS A 19 -5.33 6.39 -2.33
N ARG A 20 -5.82 7.45 -1.70
CA ARG A 20 -5.02 8.47 -1.03
C ARG A 20 -5.58 8.65 0.36
N ILE A 21 -4.72 8.57 1.36
CA ILE A 21 -5.10 8.76 2.76
C ILE A 21 -4.53 10.09 3.22
N LYS A 22 -5.29 10.85 4.02
CA LYS A 22 -4.80 12.13 4.54
C LYS A 22 -3.53 11.90 5.37
N ASN A 23 -2.49 12.71 5.13
CA ASN A 23 -1.30 12.66 5.98
C ASN A 23 -1.62 13.27 7.36
N THR A 24 -1.72 12.42 8.37
CA THR A 24 -2.02 12.81 9.76
C THR A 24 -0.80 13.40 10.50
N PHE A 25 0.41 13.26 9.96
CA PHE A 25 1.63 13.85 10.52
C PHE A 25 1.87 15.28 10.04
N SER A 26 1.23 15.68 8.95
CA SER A 26 1.35 17.02 8.40
C SER A 26 0.26 17.95 8.91
N ARG A 27 0.62 19.23 9.10
CA ARG A 27 -0.37 20.30 9.35
C ARG A 27 -1.02 20.79 8.05
N SER A 28 -0.48 20.37 6.89
CA SER A 28 -1.03 20.71 5.58
C SER A 28 -2.35 20.00 5.35
N LYS A 29 -3.35 20.72 4.86
CA LYS A 29 -4.67 20.16 4.55
C LYS A 29 -4.69 19.35 3.24
N ASN A 30 -3.68 19.54 2.39
CA ASN A 30 -3.64 19.02 1.03
C ASN A 30 -2.55 17.95 0.86
N GLU A 31 -2.00 17.44 1.97
CA GLU A 31 -0.99 16.40 1.94
C GLU A 31 -1.61 15.03 2.20
N TYR A 32 -1.27 14.08 1.34
CA TYR A 32 -1.85 12.75 1.35
C TYR A 32 -0.76 11.70 1.12
N PHE A 33 -0.92 10.57 1.79
CA PHE A 33 -0.18 9.35 1.52
C PHE A 33 -0.75 8.65 0.30
N THR A 34 0.16 8.23 -0.58
CA THR A 34 -0.13 7.25 -1.64
C THR A 34 0.48 5.90 -1.25
N PRO A 35 0.01 4.79 -1.82
CA PRO A 35 0.56 3.46 -1.53
C PRO A 35 2.08 3.39 -1.75
N ALA A 36 2.58 3.96 -2.86
CA ALA A 36 4.01 4.01 -3.17
C ALA A 36 4.80 4.89 -2.18
N THR A 37 4.19 5.99 -1.70
CA THR A 37 4.80 6.86 -0.69
C THR A 37 4.92 6.12 0.65
N LEU A 38 3.86 5.45 1.11
CA LEU A 38 3.88 4.66 2.35
C LEU A 38 4.92 3.54 2.28
N PHE A 39 4.97 2.86 1.12
CA PHE A 39 5.94 1.80 0.87
C PHE A 39 7.37 2.31 0.99
N SER A 40 7.69 3.41 0.31
CA SER A 40 9.01 4.03 0.38
C SER A 40 9.33 4.47 1.80
N LEU A 41 8.39 5.16 2.45
CA LEU A 41 8.53 5.68 3.81
C LEU A 41 8.89 4.57 4.80
N CYS A 42 8.16 3.45 4.80
CA CYS A 42 8.45 2.32 5.68
C CYS A 42 9.67 1.50 5.25
N ARG A 43 9.96 1.41 3.95
CA ARG A 43 11.19 0.78 3.44
C ARG A 43 12.45 1.50 3.93
N PHE A 44 12.39 2.82 4.07
CA PHE A 44 13.50 3.64 4.58
C PHE A 44 13.53 3.80 6.10
N GLY A 45 12.71 3.06 6.85
CA GLY A 45 12.80 2.96 8.31
C GLY A 45 11.76 3.75 9.10
N PHE A 46 10.74 4.33 8.47
CA PHE A 46 9.63 4.91 9.22
C PHE A 46 8.77 3.82 9.86
N PRO A 47 8.56 3.83 11.19
CA PRO A 47 7.91 2.74 11.91
C PRO A 47 6.48 2.49 11.44
N PHE A 48 6.22 1.27 10.99
CA PHE A 48 4.90 0.84 10.50
C PHE A 48 3.82 1.02 11.57
N GLU A 49 4.15 0.73 12.82
CA GLU A 49 3.23 0.83 13.96
C GLU A 49 2.69 2.25 14.17
N LYS A 50 3.45 3.28 13.78
CA LYS A 50 3.03 4.68 13.91
C LYS A 50 2.06 5.11 12.82
N LEU A 51 1.92 4.36 11.73
CA LEU A 51 0.96 4.68 10.68
C LEU A 51 -0.48 4.58 11.22
N PRO A 52 -1.40 5.43 10.73
CA PRO A 52 -2.83 5.23 10.97
C PRO A 52 -3.29 3.90 10.36
N GLU A 53 -4.34 3.30 10.94
CA GLU A 53 -4.85 1.97 10.56
C GLU A 53 -5.12 1.84 9.05
N GLU A 54 -5.82 2.82 8.48
CA GLU A 54 -6.10 2.87 7.03
C GLU A 54 -4.82 2.85 6.18
N ALA A 55 -3.75 3.51 6.64
CA ALA A 55 -2.47 3.54 5.92
C ALA A 55 -1.70 2.22 6.06
N LYS A 56 -1.87 1.51 7.19
CA LYS A 56 -1.33 0.17 7.37
C LYS A 56 -1.96 -0.80 6.39
N GLU A 57 -3.29 -0.81 6.29
CA GLU A 57 -4.03 -1.65 5.34
C GLU A 57 -3.64 -1.35 3.88
N MET A 58 -3.58 -0.06 3.52
CA MET A 58 -3.16 0.37 2.18
C MET A 58 -1.74 -0.12 1.85
N LEU A 59 -0.82 -0.04 2.80
CA LEU A 59 0.55 -0.51 2.60
C LEU A 59 0.62 -2.04 2.45
N MET A 60 -0.14 -2.79 3.25
CA MET A 60 -0.18 -4.25 3.14
C MET A 60 -0.73 -4.70 1.78
N GLU A 61 -1.85 -4.13 1.33
CA GLU A 61 -2.41 -4.39 -0.01
C GLU A 61 -1.38 -4.07 -1.11
N TYR A 62 -0.68 -2.95 -1.00
CA TYR A 62 0.35 -2.56 -1.97
C TYR A 62 1.53 -3.53 -1.99
N CYS A 63 1.96 -4.05 -0.83
CA CYS A 63 3.05 -5.02 -0.76
C CYS A 63 2.66 -6.35 -1.39
N GLU A 64 1.43 -6.81 -1.20
CA GLU A 64 0.91 -8.03 -1.86
C GLU A 64 0.91 -7.85 -3.38
N GLU A 65 0.39 -6.73 -3.88
CA GLU A 65 0.37 -6.42 -5.31
C GLU A 65 1.78 -6.25 -5.90
N TYR A 66 2.68 -5.60 -5.17
CA TYR A 66 4.08 -5.46 -5.56
C TYR A 66 4.77 -6.82 -5.64
N THR A 67 4.55 -7.70 -4.66
CA THR A 67 5.09 -9.06 -4.63
C THR A 67 4.62 -9.87 -5.84
N LYS A 68 3.32 -9.82 -6.18
CA LYS A 68 2.76 -10.51 -7.36
C LYS A 68 3.39 -10.04 -8.68
N ARG A 69 3.74 -8.75 -8.78
CA ARG A 69 4.35 -8.15 -9.97
C ARG A 69 5.86 -8.32 -10.04
N CYS A 70 6.50 -8.74 -8.94
CA CYS A 70 7.94 -8.89 -8.89
C CYS A 70 8.37 -10.13 -9.68
N THR A 71 9.15 -9.94 -10.73
CA THR A 71 9.69 -11.03 -11.57
C THR A 71 10.97 -11.65 -11.00
N HIS A 72 11.45 -11.14 -9.86
CA HIS A 72 12.66 -11.61 -9.17
C HIS A 72 12.25 -12.27 -7.84
N PRO A 73 11.87 -13.57 -7.86
CA PRO A 73 11.59 -14.31 -6.63
C PRO A 73 12.88 -14.45 -5.82
N GLY A 74 13.06 -13.62 -4.80
CA GLY A 74 14.27 -13.59 -3.95
C GLY A 74 14.55 -12.24 -3.32
N ASP A 75 14.08 -11.15 -3.93
CA ASP A 75 14.05 -9.83 -3.29
C ASP A 75 12.82 -9.76 -2.37
N GLU A 76 12.90 -10.41 -1.21
CA GLU A 76 11.92 -10.18 -0.14
C GLU A 76 11.75 -8.68 0.05
N ILE A 77 10.49 -8.23 0.07
CA ILE A 77 10.18 -6.85 0.42
C ILE A 77 10.59 -6.64 1.88
N LYS A 78 11.80 -6.15 2.07
CA LYS A 78 12.29 -5.73 3.38
C LYS A 78 11.72 -4.35 3.69
N ILE A 79 10.59 -4.33 4.37
CA ILE A 79 10.19 -3.14 5.10
C ILE A 79 11.04 -3.11 6.37
N ALA A 80 12.04 -2.23 6.43
CA ALA A 80 12.95 -2.12 7.57
C ALA A 80 12.20 -1.97 8.91
N SER A 81 11.00 -1.39 8.86
CA SER A 81 10.12 -1.21 10.02
C SER A 81 9.33 -2.45 10.46
N LEU A 82 9.29 -3.51 9.65
CA LEU A 82 8.73 -4.82 10.01
C LEU A 82 9.83 -5.83 10.40
N ASP A 83 11.09 -5.54 10.05
CA ASP A 83 12.28 -6.34 10.40
C ASP A 83 12.82 -6.01 11.81
N VAL A 84 11.91 -5.69 12.74
CA VAL A 84 12.27 -5.55 14.16
C VAL A 84 12.28 -6.94 14.78
N GLY A 85 13.37 -7.67 14.56
CA GLY A 85 13.74 -8.77 15.45
C GLY A 85 13.86 -8.28 16.90
N PRO A 86 13.74 -9.15 17.92
CA PRO A 86 13.59 -8.78 19.33
C PRO A 86 14.81 -8.11 20.01
N GLY A 87 15.74 -7.51 19.25
CA GLY A 87 17.04 -7.06 19.76
C GLY A 87 17.35 -5.57 19.68
N ASN A 88 16.69 -4.75 18.84
CA ASN A 88 17.16 -3.38 18.60
C ASN A 88 16.25 -2.32 19.23
N ARG A 89 16.31 -2.27 20.55
CA ARG A 89 15.92 -1.10 21.35
C ARG A 89 17.09 -0.12 21.33
N LEU A 90 17.02 0.90 20.47
CA LEU A 90 17.94 2.04 20.50
C LEU A 90 17.80 2.74 21.87
N VAL A 91 18.86 2.61 22.68
CA VAL A 91 19.17 3.45 23.84
C VAL A 91 19.54 4.86 23.42
#